data_AF-A0AAV5BMG0-F1
#
_entry.id   AF-A0AAV5BMG0-F1
#
_cell.length_a   1.000
_cell.length_b   1.000
_cell.length_c   1.000
_cell.angle_alpha   90.00
_cell.angle_beta   90.00
_cell.angle_gamma   90.00
#
_symmetry.space_group_name_H-M   'P 1'
#
loop_
_entity.id
_entity.type
_entity.pdbx_description
1 polymer ?
#
loop_
_entity_poly.entity_id
_entity_poly.type
_entity_poly.pdbx_seq_one_letter_code
_entity_poly.pdbx_strand_id
1 'polypeptide(L)'
;MSSASGANIGHGKEEALYKEQLSKIGKVRAALGQLSGKSALYCSDASIARYLIARNWDVKKATKMLKKTLKWRSEYKPDEIRWVSFSFL
;
A
#
# COMPACT_ATOMS: atom_id res chain seq x y z
N MET A 1 -21.41 12.21 -43.17
CA MET A 1 -20.34 11.35 -42.62
C MET A 1 -20.19 11.70 -41.15
N SER A 2 -20.85 10.95 -40.26
CA SER A 2 -20.75 11.17 -38.81
C SER A 2 -19.63 10.28 -38.27
N SER A 3 -18.49 10.87 -37.94
CA SER A 3 -17.41 10.19 -37.24
C SER A 3 -17.51 10.48 -35.75
N ALA A 4 -17.47 9.40 -34.97
CA ALA A 4 -17.73 9.33 -33.54
C ALA A 4 -16.63 10.02 -32.70
N SER A 5 -17.05 10.77 -31.67
CA SER A 5 -16.17 11.46 -30.71
C SER A 5 -16.16 10.82 -29.32
N GLY A 6 -16.58 9.56 -29.19
CA GLY A 6 -16.86 8.93 -27.88
C GLY A 6 -15.65 8.46 -27.06
N ALA A 7 -14.44 8.38 -27.63
CA ALA A 7 -13.30 7.72 -26.98
C ALA A 7 -12.55 8.56 -25.94
N ASN A 8 -12.70 9.90 -25.94
CA ASN A 8 -11.84 10.79 -25.16
C ASN A 8 -12.26 10.95 -23.68
N ILE A 9 -13.48 10.55 -23.32
CA ILE A 9 -14.06 10.78 -22.00
C ILE A 9 -13.57 9.75 -20.96
N GLY A 10 -13.20 8.53 -21.39
CA GLY A 10 -12.76 7.46 -20.50
C GLY A 10 -11.35 7.67 -19.95
N HIS A 11 -10.41 8.05 -20.82
CA HIS A 11 -8.99 8.19 -20.48
C HIS A 11 -8.75 9.27 -19.41
N GLY A 12 -9.47 10.39 -19.47
CA GLY A 12 -9.35 11.47 -18.49
C GLY A 12 -9.85 11.08 -17.09
N LYS A 13 -10.87 10.22 -17.01
CA LYS A 13 -11.40 9.72 -15.73
C LYS A 13 -10.45 8.76 -15.05
N GLU A 14 -9.82 7.87 -15.82
CA GLU A 14 -8.84 6.92 -15.31
C GLU A 14 -7.56 7.62 -14.81
N GLU A 15 -7.08 8.62 -15.53
CA GLU A 15 -5.94 9.43 -15.10
C GLU A 15 -6.24 10.22 -13.81
N ALA A 16 -7.42 10.82 -13.73
CA ALA A 16 -7.86 11.53 -12.53
C ALA A 16 -7.95 10.60 -11.31
N LEU A 17 -8.50 9.39 -11.50
CA LEU A 17 -8.56 8.36 -10.46
C LEU A 17 -7.16 7.95 -10.02
N TYR A 18 -6.25 7.70 -10.95
CA TYR A 18 -4.86 7.34 -10.64
C TYR A 18 -4.15 8.44 -9.84
N LYS A 19 -4.33 9.71 -10.22
CA LYS A 19 -3.81 10.86 -9.47
C LYS A 19 -4.38 10.94 -8.06
N GLU A 20 -5.67 10.66 -7.88
CA GLU A 20 -6.29 10.62 -6.55
C GLU A 20 -5.69 9.50 -5.68
N GLN A 21 -5.49 8.32 -6.26
CA GLN A 21 -4.89 7.17 -5.58
C GLN A 21 -3.45 7.48 -5.13
N LEU A 22 -2.63 8.05 -6.02
CA LEU A 22 -1.27 8.51 -5.68
C LEU A 22 -1.28 9.57 -4.58
N SER A 23 -2.22 10.51 -4.62
CA SER A 23 -2.37 11.51 -3.55
C SER A 23 -2.63 10.86 -2.20
N LYS A 24 -3.51 9.86 -2.14
CA LYS A 24 -3.81 9.11 -0.90
C LYS A 24 -2.61 8.31 -0.41
N ILE A 25 -1.86 7.67 -1.30
CA ILE A 25 -0.60 6.98 -0.97
C ILE A 25 0.40 7.96 -0.35
N GLY A 26 0.58 9.14 -0.97
CA GLY A 26 1.44 10.20 -0.45
C GLY A 26 1.03 10.68 0.95
N LYS A 27 -0.27 10.86 1.20
CA LYS A 27 -0.79 11.22 2.53
C LYS A 27 -0.48 10.16 3.59
N VAL A 28 -0.65 8.88 3.28
CA VAL A 28 -0.28 7.79 4.19
C VAL A 28 1.23 7.81 4.44
N ARG A 29 2.05 7.94 3.38
CA ARG A 29 3.52 8.00 3.49
C ARG A 29 3.98 9.14 4.40
N ALA A 30 3.43 10.33 4.21
CA ALA A 30 3.72 11.47 5.08
C ALA A 30 3.33 11.22 6.54
N ALA A 31 2.17 10.58 6.78
CA ALA A 31 1.68 10.28 8.13
C ALA A 31 2.47 9.16 8.85
N LEU A 32 3.21 8.34 8.12
CA LEU A 32 4.14 7.35 8.68
C LEU A 32 5.46 7.98 9.15
N GLY A 33 5.82 9.15 8.62
CA GLY A 33 7.09 9.82 8.89
C GLY A 33 8.27 9.19 8.17
N GLN A 34 9.48 9.51 8.62
CA GLN A 34 10.70 8.96 8.04
C GLN A 34 10.83 7.48 8.41
N LEU A 35 10.88 6.61 7.39
CA LEU A 35 11.07 5.17 7.54
C LEU A 35 12.49 4.81 7.12
N SER A 36 13.13 3.91 7.86
CA SER A 36 14.46 3.38 7.56
C SER A 36 14.46 1.84 7.54
N GLY A 37 15.48 1.26 6.91
CA GLY A 37 15.69 -0.19 6.86
C GLY A 37 14.50 -0.98 6.34
N LYS A 38 14.15 -2.09 7.02
CA LYS A 38 13.05 -2.99 6.65
C LYS A 38 11.69 -2.30 6.61
N SER A 39 11.46 -1.28 7.44
CA SER A 39 10.19 -0.54 7.45
C SER A 39 9.95 0.21 6.15
N ALA A 40 11.00 0.73 5.50
CA ALA A 40 10.88 1.37 4.20
C ALA A 40 10.49 0.37 3.10
N LEU A 41 11.08 -0.83 3.12
CA LEU A 41 10.74 -1.94 2.22
C LEU A 41 9.26 -2.37 2.36
N TYR A 42 8.73 -2.41 3.59
CA TYR A 42 7.34 -2.76 3.85
C TYR A 42 6.33 -1.66 3.47
N CYS A 43 6.79 -0.46 3.11
CA CYS A 43 5.95 0.70 2.79
C CYS A 43 6.19 1.23 1.36
N SER A 44 6.40 0.34 0.39
CA SER A 44 6.30 0.67 -1.03
C SER A 44 4.89 1.15 -1.41
N ASP A 45 4.75 1.88 -2.52
CA ASP A 45 3.44 2.40 -2.98
C ASP A 45 2.41 1.30 -3.16
N ALA A 46 2.80 0.17 -3.78
CA ALA A 46 1.95 -1.01 -3.91
C ALA A 46 1.53 -1.57 -2.55
N SER A 47 2.41 -1.54 -1.54
CA SER A 47 2.09 -2.01 -0.20
C SER A 47 1.09 -1.08 0.49
N ILE A 48 1.32 0.24 0.43
CA ILE A 48 0.38 1.24 0.97
C ILE A 48 -0.98 1.13 0.28
N ALA A 49 -1.01 0.96 -1.04
CA ALA A 49 -2.23 0.77 -1.82
C ALA A 49 -3.06 -0.43 -1.33
N ARG A 50 -2.44 -1.57 -1.00
CA ARG A 50 -3.16 -2.73 -0.43
C ARG A 50 -3.89 -2.38 0.87
N TYR A 51 -3.28 -1.58 1.75
CA TYR A 51 -3.93 -1.12 2.99
C TYR A 51 -5.06 -0.13 2.73
N LEU A 52 -4.90 0.75 1.73
CA LEU A 52 -5.94 1.69 1.31
C LEU A 52 -7.13 0.94 0.73
N ILE A 53 -6.92 0.00 -0.19
CA ILE A 53 -7.97 -0.83 -0.79
C ILE A 53 -8.75 -1.57 0.31
N ALA A 54 -8.06 -2.24 1.24
CA ALA A 54 -8.69 -2.96 2.35
C ALA A 54 -9.46 -2.07 3.34
N ARG A 55 -9.29 -0.75 3.27
CA ARG A 55 -9.98 0.24 4.11
C ARG A 55 -10.78 1.24 3.30
N ASN A 56 -11.20 0.85 2.09
CA ASN A 56 -12.03 1.66 1.21
C ASN A 56 -11.44 3.05 0.93
N TRP A 57 -10.12 3.09 0.68
CA TRP A 57 -9.32 4.29 0.46
C TRP A 57 -9.37 5.32 1.61
N ASP A 58 -9.74 4.91 2.82
CA ASP A 58 -9.70 5.74 4.03
C ASP A 58 -8.26 5.85 4.56
N VAL A 59 -7.66 7.02 4.36
CA VAL A 59 -6.28 7.33 4.74
C VAL A 59 -6.04 7.13 6.24
N LYS A 60 -6.97 7.53 7.11
CA LYS A 60 -6.80 7.44 8.57
C LYS A 60 -6.81 5.99 9.03
N LYS A 61 -7.78 5.20 8.54
CA LYS A 61 -7.88 3.77 8.86
C LYS A 61 -6.72 2.97 8.30
N ALA A 62 -6.32 3.23 7.05
CA ALA A 62 -5.17 2.58 6.42
C ALA A 62 -3.88 2.87 7.18
N THR A 63 -3.63 4.14 7.54
CA THR A 63 -2.45 4.53 8.33
C THR A 63 -2.42 3.85 9.69
N LYS A 64 -3.56 3.83 10.41
CA LYS A 64 -3.66 3.16 11.72
C LYS A 64 -3.35 1.67 11.63
N MET A 65 -3.86 0.99 10.61
CA MET A 65 -3.58 -0.43 10.37
C MET A 65 -2.11 -0.67 10.02
N LEU A 66 -1.54 0.14 9.13
CA LEU A 66 -0.17 -0.02 8.69
C LEU A 66 0.83 0.21 9.83
N LYS A 67 0.61 1.22 10.68
CA LYS A 67 1.39 1.42 11.92
C LYS A 67 1.34 0.22 12.85
N LYS A 68 0.16 -0.40 13.03
CA LYS A 68 0.03 -1.63 13.82
C LYS A 68 0.79 -2.79 13.21
N THR A 69 0.74 -2.97 11.89
CA THR A 69 1.50 -4.03 11.22
C THR A 69 3.01 -3.80 11.34
N LEU A 70 3.49 -2.57 11.17
CA LEU A 70 4.92 -2.26 11.33
C LEU A 70 5.40 -2.56 12.76
N LYS A 71 4.62 -2.17 13.78
CA LYS A 71 4.88 -2.51 15.17
C LYS A 71 4.96 -4.04 15.37
N TRP A 72 3.94 -4.77 14.90
CA TRP A 72 3.91 -6.24 14.99
C TRP A 72 5.10 -6.90 14.29
N ARG A 73 5.49 -6.43 13.10
CA ARG A 73 6.67 -6.97 12.38
C ARG A 73 7.97 -6.69 13.12
N SER A 74 8.09 -5.53 13.78
CA SER A 74 9.26 -5.21 14.59
C SER A 74 9.34 -6.08 15.85
N GLU A 75 8.20 -6.41 16.45
CA GLU A 75 8.12 -7.21 17.68
C GLU A 75 8.30 -8.71 17.41
N TYR A 76 7.60 -9.24 16.41
CA TYR A 76 7.51 -10.68 16.16
C TYR A 76 8.42 -11.17 15.05
N LYS A 77 9.07 -10.25 14.32
CA LYS A 77 10.09 -10.52 13.29
C LYS A 77 9.77 -11.74 12.42
N PRO A 78 8.63 -11.72 11.69
CA PRO A 78 8.17 -12.88 10.93
C PRO A 78 9.18 -13.36 9.87
N ASP A 79 10.04 -12.46 9.42
CA ASP A 79 11.15 -12.72 8.52
C ASP A 79 12.28 -13.58 9.13
N GLU A 80 12.29 -13.78 10.45
CA GLU A 80 13.24 -14.65 11.15
C GLU A 80 12.67 -16.06 11.42
N ILE A 81 11.41 -16.34 11.05
CA ILE A 81 10.79 -17.66 11.22
C ILE A 81 11.51 -18.68 10.33
N ARG A 82 11.99 -19.77 10.94
CA ARG A 82 12.64 -20.90 10.25
C ARG A 82 11.91 -22.19 10.57
N TRP A 83 11.81 -23.09 9.59
CA TRP A 83 11.36 -24.46 9.84
C TRP A 83 12.42 -25.18 10.67
N VAL A 84 12.01 -25.76 11.80
CA VAL A 84 12.88 -26.67 12.55
C VAL A 84 12.93 -27.95 11.73
N SER A 85 14.05 -28.21 11.05
CA SER A 85 14.27 -29.48 10.37
C SER A 85 14.47 -30.54 11.43
N PHE A 86 13.39 -31.20 11.83
CA PHE A 86 13.46 -32.47 12.54
C PHE A 86 14.02 -33.49 11.56
N SER A 87 15.35 -33.60 11.52
CA SER A 87 16.00 -34.75 10.92
C SER A 87 15.70 -35.92 11.85
N PHE A 88 14.63 -36.66 11.55
CA PHE A 88 14.44 -37.99 12.11
C PHE A 88 15.57 -38.85 11.54
N LEU A 89 16.57 -39.10 12.39
CA LEU A 89 17.56 -40.15 12.18
C LEU A 89 16.90 -41.51 12.48
#